data_AF-A0A1J7G401-F1
#
_entry.id   AF-A0A1J7G401-F1
#
_cell.length_a   1.000
_cell.length_b   1.000
_cell.length_c   1.000
_cell.angle_alpha   90.00
_cell.angle_beta   90.00
_cell.angle_gamma   90.00
#
_symmetry.space_group_name_H-M   'P 1'
#
loop_
_entity.id
_entity.type
_entity.pdbx_description
1 polymer ?
#
loop_
_entity_poly.entity_id
_entity_poly.type
_entity_poly.pdbx_seq_one_letter_code
_entity_poly.pdbx_strand_id
1 'polypeptide(L)'
;MGNGHKAPITCSGNAHFKSPFDSNISMSLYNLLLVPTITKNLLSVSQFAKDNHCFFEFHPNHCLVKSQATKQVLLKGSLTAKGLYAFSSLVKPS
;
A
#
# COMPACT_ATOMS: atom_id res chain seq x y z
N MET A 1 6.64 -19.36 5.89
CA MET A 1 5.54 -20.26 6.31
C MET A 1 4.61 -19.44 7.19
N GLY A 2 3.41 -19.09 6.71
CA GLY A 2 2.46 -18.24 7.45
C GLY A 2 1.42 -19.09 8.19
N ASN A 3 1.30 -18.92 9.49
CA ASN A 3 0.67 -19.84 10.44
C ASN A 3 -0.83 -19.58 10.69
N GLY A 4 -1.56 -19.00 9.73
CA GLY A 4 -3.04 -19.00 9.70
C GLY A 4 -3.79 -18.34 10.87
N HIS A 5 -3.10 -17.82 11.88
CA HIS A 5 -3.71 -17.15 13.03
C HIS A 5 -4.16 -15.75 12.62
N LYS A 6 -5.48 -15.51 12.67
CA LYS A 6 -6.07 -14.19 12.48
C LYS A 6 -5.64 -13.29 13.64
N ALA A 7 -4.66 -12.43 13.41
CA ALA A 7 -4.26 -11.42 14.37
C ALA A 7 -5.45 -10.46 14.61
N PRO A 8 -5.75 -10.08 15.86
CA PRO A 8 -6.90 -9.24 16.18
C PRO A 8 -6.73 -7.87 15.52
N ILE A 9 -7.63 -7.55 14.59
CA ILE A 9 -7.75 -6.22 14.00
C ILE A 9 -8.27 -5.31 15.10
N THR A 10 -7.48 -4.31 15.51
CA THR A 10 -7.83 -3.49 16.70
C THR A 10 -8.18 -2.06 16.35
N CYS A 11 -7.94 -1.62 15.10
CA CYS A 11 -8.47 -0.37 14.57
C CYS A 11 -8.48 -0.39 13.03
N SER A 12 -9.56 0.11 12.42
CA SER A 12 -9.68 0.34 10.98
C SER A 12 -9.68 1.83 10.69
N GLY A 13 -8.67 2.32 9.97
CA GLY A 13 -8.55 3.73 9.58
C GLY A 13 -8.56 3.94 8.07
N ASN A 14 -8.89 5.16 7.64
CA ASN A 14 -8.80 5.59 6.24
C ASN A 14 -7.66 6.61 6.11
N ALA A 15 -6.86 6.52 5.06
CA ALA A 15 -5.82 7.50 4.75
C ALA A 15 -5.95 8.03 3.33
N HIS A 16 -5.80 9.34 3.17
CA HIS A 16 -5.79 10.02 1.88
C HIS A 16 -4.43 10.69 1.66
N PHE A 17 -3.83 10.47 0.50
CA PHE A 17 -2.56 11.09 0.11
C PHE A 17 -2.53 11.33 -1.40
N LYS A 18 -1.67 12.23 -1.84
CA LYS A 18 -1.44 12.51 -3.27
C LYS A 18 -0.34 11.63 -3.82
N SER A 19 -0.41 11.30 -5.11
CA SER A 19 0.70 10.63 -5.79
C SER A 19 1.95 11.52 -5.75
N PRO A 20 3.12 10.97 -5.40
CA PRO A 20 4.38 11.69 -5.50
C PRO A 20 4.81 11.93 -6.95
N PHE A 21 4.20 11.23 -7.92
CA PHE A 21 4.49 11.36 -9.35
C PHE A 21 3.51 12.28 -10.10
N ASP A 22 2.32 12.52 -9.54
CA ASP A 22 1.33 13.47 -10.07
C ASP A 22 0.45 14.03 -8.95
N SER A 23 0.55 15.32 -8.68
CA SER A 23 -0.16 15.99 -7.59
C SER A 23 -1.67 16.17 -7.83
N ASN A 24 -2.15 15.87 -9.04
CA ASN A 24 -3.57 15.84 -9.37
C ASN A 24 -4.23 14.49 -9.05
N ILE A 25 -3.43 13.45 -8.82
CA ILE A 25 -3.93 12.12 -8.50
C ILE A 25 -3.99 11.96 -6.97
N SER A 26 -5.20 11.86 -6.43
CA SER A 26 -5.44 11.47 -5.04
C SER A 26 -5.59 9.95 -4.94
N MET A 27 -5.02 9.39 -3.88
CA MET A 27 -5.12 7.97 -3.54
C MET A 27 -5.73 7.82 -2.16
N SER A 28 -6.63 6.85 -2.04
CA SER A 28 -7.34 6.56 -0.81
C SER A 28 -7.05 5.12 -0.39
N LEU A 29 -6.57 4.98 0.85
CA LEU A 29 -6.41 3.70 1.55
C LEU A 29 -7.59 3.55 2.49
N TYR A 30 -8.50 2.62 2.18
CA TYR A 30 -9.58 2.23 3.05
C TYR A 30 -9.22 0.95 3.81
N ASN A 31 -9.73 0.80 5.03
CA ASN A 31 -9.51 -0.39 5.87
C ASN A 31 -8.04 -0.67 6.18
N LEU A 32 -7.29 0.34 6.60
CA LEU A 32 -5.98 0.12 7.22
C LEU A 32 -6.19 -0.64 8.52
N LEU A 33 -5.84 -1.92 8.52
CA LEU A 33 -5.95 -2.77 9.71
C LEU A 33 -4.69 -2.57 10.54
N LEU A 34 -4.80 -1.80 11.63
CA LEU A 34 -3.75 -1.68 12.61
C LEU A 34 -3.79 -2.92 13.51
N VAL A 35 -2.75 -3.74 13.42
CA VAL A 35 -2.56 -4.93 14.26
C VAL A 35 -1.52 -4.57 15.33
N PRO A 36 -1.87 -4.33 16.60
CA PRO A 36 -0.97 -3.73 17.59
C PRO A 36 0.28 -4.58 17.92
N THR A 37 0.28 -5.88 17.65
CA THR A 37 1.47 -6.74 17.77
C THR A 37 2.43 -6.64 16.57
N ILE A 38 2.01 -6.02 15.46
CA ILE A 38 2.85 -5.64 14.32
C ILE A 38 2.49 -4.21 13.97
N THR A 39 3.30 -3.23 14.35
CA THR A 39 3.11 -1.79 14.12
C THR A 39 3.02 -1.34 12.64
N LYS A 40 2.62 -2.23 11.73
CA LYS A 40 2.42 -2.00 10.31
C LYS A 40 0.96 -2.26 9.96
N ASN A 41 0.30 -1.23 9.45
CA ASN A 41 -1.04 -1.36 8.89
C ASN A 41 -1.05 -2.41 7.76
N LEU A 42 -1.89 -3.43 7.87
CA LEU A 42 -2.10 -4.37 6.78
C LEU A 42 -3.00 -3.71 5.73
N LEU A 43 -2.51 -3.67 4.49
CA LEU A 43 -3.23 -3.18 3.33
C LEU A 43 -3.83 -4.35 2.56
N SER A 44 -5.14 -4.33 2.33
CA SER A 44 -5.77 -5.22 1.36
C SER A 44 -5.43 -4.78 -0.07
N VAL A 45 -4.48 -5.48 -0.70
CA VAL A 45 -4.01 -5.20 -2.07
C VAL A 45 -5.16 -5.26 -3.08
N SER A 46 -6.05 -6.25 -2.96
CA SER A 46 -7.18 -6.42 -3.88
C SER A 46 -8.22 -5.31 -3.74
N GLN A 47 -8.47 -4.83 -2.52
CA GLN A 47 -9.41 -3.73 -2.29
C GLN A 47 -8.81 -2.42 -2.81
N PHE A 48 -7.56 -2.14 -2.49
CA PHE A 48 -6.86 -0.96 -2.99
C PHE A 48 -6.84 -0.88 -4.52
N ALA A 49 -6.56 -2.01 -5.18
CA ALA A 49 -6.56 -2.13 -6.64
C ALA A 49 -7.93 -1.79 -7.24
N LYS A 50 -9.02 -2.29 -6.64
CA LYS A 50 -10.39 -2.00 -7.07
C LYS A 50 -10.75 -0.53 -6.85
N ASP A 51 -10.48 0.00 -5.67
CA ASP A 51 -10.89 1.36 -5.28
C ASP A 51 -10.16 2.44 -6.08
N ASN A 52 -8.92 2.19 -6.50
CA ASN A 52 -8.08 3.16 -7.20
C ASN A 52 -7.89 2.83 -8.70
N HIS A 53 -8.67 1.88 -9.25
CA HIS A 53 -8.57 1.44 -10.65
C HIS A 53 -7.12 1.17 -11.10
N CYS A 54 -6.38 0.45 -10.27
CA CYS A 54 -4.95 0.19 -10.45
C CYS A 54 -4.63 -1.30 -10.38
N PHE A 55 -3.40 -1.67 -10.75
CA PHE A 55 -2.87 -3.01 -10.58
C PHE A 55 -1.44 -2.95 -10.06
N PHE A 56 -1.01 -4.05 -9.44
CA PHE A 56 0.32 -4.19 -8.87
C PHE A 56 1.21 -5.03 -9.78
N GLU A 57 2.45 -4.57 -9.96
CA GLU A 57 3.52 -5.30 -10.64
C GLU A 57 4.65 -5.53 -9.64
N PHE A 58 5.04 -6.80 -9.46
CA PHE A 58 6.03 -7.20 -8.46
C PHE A 58 7.31 -7.67 -9.14
N HIS A 59 8.43 -7.09 -8.71
CA HIS A 59 9.79 -7.45 -9.10
C HIS A 59 10.58 -7.84 -7.85
N PRO A 60 11.65 -8.65 -7.96
CA PRO A 60 12.39 -9.11 -6.77
C PRO A 60 12.80 -8.00 -5.79
N ASN A 61 13.14 -6.81 -6.30
CA ASN A 61 13.69 -5.71 -5.49
C ASN A 61 12.75 -4.49 -5.36
N HIS A 62 11.59 -4.50 -6.02
CA HIS A 62 10.66 -3.38 -5.99
C HIS A 62 9.25 -3.79 -6.41
N CYS A 63 8.25 -2.97 -6.09
CA CYS A 63 6.91 -3.11 -6.65
C CYS A 63 6.43 -1.79 -7.25
N LEU A 64 5.57 -1.89 -8.25
CA LEU A 64 4.95 -0.76 -8.91
C LEU A 64 3.43 -0.88 -8.77
N VAL A 65 2.77 0.24 -8.52
CA VAL A 65 1.33 0.38 -8.67
C VAL A 65 1.11 1.17 -9.95
N LYS A 66 0.35 0.61 -10.88
CA LYS A 66 0.11 1.23 -12.20
C LYS A 66 -1.38 1.44 -12.43
N SER A 67 -1.73 2.56 -13.06
CA SER A 67 -3.11 2.81 -13.51
C SER A 67 -3.55 1.74 -14.50
N GLN A 68 -4.76 1.21 -14.37
CA GLN A 68 -5.30 0.25 -15.34
C GLN A 68 -5.52 0.87 -16.71
N ALA A 69 -5.96 2.15 -16.75
CA ALA A 69 -6.30 2.87 -17.97
C ALA A 69 -5.06 3.32 -18.74
N THR A 70 -4.12 3.98 -18.07
CA THR A 70 -2.97 4.62 -18.75
C THR A 70 -1.67 3.82 -18.64
N LYS A 71 -1.64 2.78 -17.80
CA LYS A 71 -0.44 1.99 -17.45
C LYS A 71 0.68 2.81 -16.79
N GLN A 72 0.45 4.08 -16.47
CA GLN A 72 1.41 4.94 -15.79
C GLN A 72 1.64 4.48 -14.34
N VAL A 73 2.86 4.68 -13.86
CA VAL A 73 3.26 4.36 -12.47
C VAL A 73 2.70 5.41 -11.52
N LEU A 74 1.86 4.98 -10.59
CA LEU A 74 1.22 5.80 -9.56
C LEU A 74 1.98 5.76 -8.22
N LEU A 75 2.55 4.60 -7.89
CA LEU A 75 3.39 4.41 -6.71
C LEU A 75 4.54 3.45 -7.02
N LYS A 76 5.65 3.65 -6.31
CA LYS A 76 6.80 2.75 -6.32
C LYS A 76 7.13 2.36 -4.89
N GLY A 77 7.15 1.06 -4.63
CA GLY A 77 7.60 0.49 -3.37
C GLY A 77 8.99 -0.11 -3.52
N SER A 78 9.84 0.08 -2.52
CA SER A 78 11.18 -0.50 -2.47
C SER A 78 11.21 -1.70 -1.52
N LEU A 79 12.01 -2.71 -1.84
CA LEU A 79 12.24 -3.84 -0.94
C LEU A 79 12.97 -3.35 0.32
N THR A 80 12.44 -3.68 1.49
CA THR A 80 13.09 -3.45 2.77
C THR A 80 13.99 -4.63 3.15
N ALA A 81 14.95 -4.42 4.05
CA ALA A 81 15.81 -5.48 4.59
C ALA A 81 15.03 -6.65 5.25
N LYS A 82 13.74 -6.46 5.54
CA LYS A 82 12.85 -7.48 6.11
C LYS A 82 12.04 -8.26 5.06
N GLY A 83 12.37 -8.11 3.77
CA GLY A 83 11.70 -8.84 2.67
C GLY A 83 10.30 -8.32 2.32
N LEU A 84 9.94 -7.11 2.75
CA LEU A 84 8.64 -6.49 2.48
C LEU A 84 8.81 -5.25 1.60
N TYR A 85 7.84 -4.95 0.73
CA TYR A 85 7.82 -3.68 0.01
C TYR A 85 7.30 -2.55 0.91
N ALA A 86 7.98 -1.41 0.89
CA ALA A 86 7.54 -0.21 1.58
C ALA A 86 7.42 0.97 0.60
N PHE A 87 6.36 1.75 0.77
CA PHE A 87 6.11 2.98 0.02
C PHE A 87 6.49 4.18 0.89
N SER A 88 7.74 4.64 0.76
CA SER A 88 8.29 5.74 1.58
C SER A 88 7.60 7.09 1.33
N SER A 89 6.97 7.26 0.16
CA SER A 89 6.24 8.48 -0.21
C SER A 89 4.90 8.68 0.52
N LEU A 90 4.43 7.68 1.28
CA LEU A 90 3.15 7.74 1.99
C LEU A 90 3.27 8.28 3.41
N VAL A 91 4.48 8.39 3.92
CA VAL A 91 4.75 8.90 5.27
C VAL A 91 5.19 10.36 5.10
N LYS A 92 4.30 11.31 5.42
CA LYS A 92 4.75 12.70 5.59
C LYS A 92 5.78 12.72 6.73
N PRO A 93 6.97 13.32 6.54
CA PRO A 93 7.77 13.71 7.69
C PRO A 93 6.98 14.80 8.42
N SER A 94 6.70 14.56 9.70
CA SER A 94 6.29 15.57 10.68
C SER A 94 7.41 16.58 10.88
#